data_AF-A0A952I0K8-F1
#
_entry.id   AF-A0A952I0K8-F1
#
_cell.length_a   1.000
_cell.length_b   1.000
_cell.length_c   1.000
_cell.angle_alpha   90.00
_cell.angle_beta   90.00
_cell.angle_gamma   90.00
#
_symmetry.space_group_name_H-M   'P 1'
#
loop_
_entity.id
_entity.type
_entity.pdbx_description
1 polymer ?
#
loop_
_entity_poly.entity_id
_entity_poly.type
_entity_poly.pdbx_seq_one_letter_code
_entity_poly.pdbx_strand_id
1 'polypeptide(L)' 'MKLTEVQKQLRDKANPDIAEHSKRFFKTGKGEYGYGDKFLGVRVPIIRKIAKSHRDVSVDQCLNILSSRYHEERLLALI' A
#
# COMPACT_ATOMS: atom_id res chain seq x y z
N MET A 1 16.01 -1.30 -0.02
CA MET A 1 15.00 -0.28 -0.40
C MET A 1 14.91 0.79 0.68
N LYS A 2 14.92 2.07 0.31
CA LYS A 2 14.64 3.14 1.27
C LYS A 2 13.12 3.26 1.42
N LEU A 3 12.60 3.23 2.64
CA LEU A 3 11.17 3.34 2.94
C LEU A 3 10.55 4.56 2.25
N THR A 4 11.23 5.70 2.32
CA THR A 4 10.81 6.97 1.72
C THR A 4 10.63 6.90 0.20
N GLU A 5 11.46 6.12 -0.48
CA GLU A 5 11.45 6.01 -1.95
C GLU A 5 10.20 5.28 -2.44
N VAL A 6 9.85 4.14 -1.83
CA VAL A 6 8.65 3.42 -2.25
C VAL A 6 7.37 4.11 -1.81
N GLN A 7 7.36 4.71 -0.62
CA GLN A 7 6.24 5.56 -0.23
C GLN A 7 6.01 6.68 -1.23
N LYS A 8 7.09 7.30 -1.74
CA LYS A 8 6.99 8.30 -2.80
C LYS A 8 6.46 7.69 -4.10
N GLN A 9 7.00 6.55 -4.57
CA GLN A 9 6.53 5.92 -5.81
C GLN A 9 5.06 5.50 -5.76
N LEU A 10 4.58 4.99 -4.61
CA LEU A 10 3.16 4.68 -4.42
C LEU A 10 2.30 5.94 -4.40
N ARG A 11 2.74 7.01 -3.73
CA ARG A 11 2.03 8.29 -3.70
C ARG A 11 1.96 8.96 -5.07
N ASP A 12 3.04 8.89 -5.85
CA ASP A 12 3.10 9.39 -7.23
C ASP A 12 2.14 8.62 -8.18
N LYS A 13 1.64 7.45 -7.76
CA LYS A 13 0.65 6.63 -8.49
C LYS A 13 -0.71 6.54 -7.79
N ALA A 14 -0.90 7.29 -6.72
CA ALA A 14 -2.16 7.31 -5.97
C ALA A 14 -3.30 7.86 -6.83
N ASN A 15 -4.50 7.31 -6.63
CA ASN A 15 -5.70 7.76 -7.30
C ASN A 15 -6.85 7.84 -6.28
N PRO A 16 -7.38 9.05 -6.00
CA PRO A 16 -8.40 9.23 -4.96
C PRO A 16 -9.72 8.53 -5.29
N ASP A 17 -10.11 8.43 -6.55
CA ASP A 17 -11.36 7.78 -6.95
C ASP A 17 -11.29 6.26 -6.73
N ILE A 18 -10.15 5.65 -7.06
CA ILE A 18 -9.89 4.23 -6.77
C ILE A 18 -9.81 4.02 -5.27
N ALA A 19 -9.14 4.91 -4.53
CA ALA A 19 -9.03 4.81 -3.08
C ALA A 19 -10.42 4.83 -2.41
N GLU A 20 -11.32 5.70 -2.86
CA GLU A 20 -12.70 5.78 -2.38
C GLU A 20 -13.48 4.50 -2.70
N HIS A 21 -13.34 3.97 -3.93
CA HIS A 21 -13.95 2.69 -4.29
C HIS A 21 -13.45 1.55 -3.39
N SER A 22 -12.15 1.49 -3.12
CA SER A 22 -11.55 0.49 -2.22
C SER A 22 -12.09 0.63 -0.79
N LYS A 23 -12.17 1.85 -0.25
CA LYS A 23 -12.75 2.07 1.10
C LYS A 23 -14.18 1.54 1.21
N ARG A 24 -15.01 1.74 0.18
CA ARG A 24 -16.39 1.22 0.14
C ARG A 24 -16.42 -0.30 0.04
N PHE A 25 -15.59 -0.88 -0.82
CA PHE A 25 -15.50 -2.33 -0.97
C PHE A 25 -15.05 -3.02 0.32
N PHE A 26 -14.01 -2.49 0.98
CA PHE A 26 -13.46 -3.02 2.23
C PHE A 26 -14.25 -2.62 3.48
N LYS A 27 -15.27 -1.77 3.34
CA LYS A 27 -16.14 -1.30 4.43
C LYS A 27 -15.31 -0.70 5.58
N THR A 28 -14.72 0.46 5.34
CA THR A 28 -13.81 1.11 6.29
C THR A 28 -14.50 2.04 7.29
N GLY A 29 -15.84 2.03 7.35
CA GLY A 29 -16.63 2.83 8.29
C GLY A 29 -16.52 2.33 9.74
N LYS A 30 -16.91 3.17 10.69
CA LYS A 30 -16.90 2.81 12.12
C LYS A 30 -17.82 1.63 12.38
N GLY A 31 -17.27 0.58 12.99
CA GLY A 31 -17.99 -0.67 13.28
C GLY A 31 -18.04 -1.66 12.11
N GLU A 32 -17.39 -1.34 11.00
CA GLU A 32 -17.28 -2.23 9.84
C GLU A 32 -15.96 -3.02 9.84
N TYR A 33 -15.87 -4.01 8.95
CA TYR A 33 -14.76 -4.96 8.87
C TYR A 33 -13.39 -4.28 8.68
N GLY A 34 -13.30 -3.33 7.74
CA GLY A 34 -12.07 -2.62 7.40
C GLY A 34 -11.87 -1.34 8.21
N TYR A 35 -12.52 -1.18 9.36
CA TYR A 35 -12.43 0.07 10.11
C TYR A 35 -10.97 0.48 10.40
N GLY A 36 -10.62 1.70 10.00
CA GLY A 36 -9.27 2.27 10.17
C GLY A 36 -8.32 2.04 8.99
N ASP A 37 -8.67 1.20 8.02
CA ASP A 37 -7.85 1.01 6.83
C ASP A 37 -7.82 2.26 5.95
N LYS A 38 -6.62 2.53 5.38
CA LYS A 38 -6.39 3.65 4.47
C LYS A 38 -5.90 3.14 3.14
N PHE A 39 -6.41 3.72 2.07
CA PHE A 39 -6.08 3.36 0.70
C PHE A 39 -5.49 4.57 -0.03
N LEU A 40 -4.47 4.32 -0.85
CA LEU A 40 -3.89 5.26 -1.81
C LEU A 40 -4.57 5.16 -3.18
N GLY A 41 -5.24 4.05 -3.48
CA GLY A 41 -5.88 3.78 -4.77
C GLY A 41 -4.90 3.33 -5.85
N VAL A 42 -3.80 2.68 -5.47
CA VAL A 42 -2.82 2.14 -6.43
C VAL A 42 -3.24 0.73 -6.84
N ARG A 43 -3.38 0.48 -8.14
CA ARG A 43 -3.77 -0.84 -8.64
C ARG A 43 -2.66 -1.87 -8.46
N VAL A 44 -3.03 -3.11 -8.13
CA VAL A 44 -2.12 -4.24 -7.88
C VAL A 44 -1.02 -4.43 -8.94
N PRO A 45 -1.28 -4.33 -10.27
CA PRO A 45 -0.22 -4.46 -11.28
C PRO A 45 0.90 -3.42 -11.11
N ILE A 46 0.59 -2.20 -10.66
CA ILE A 46 1.58 -1.15 -10.40
C ILE A 46 2.39 -1.50 -9.15
N ILE A 47 1.73 -1.95 -8.08
CA ILE A 47 2.38 -2.38 -6.84
C ILE A 47 3.39 -3.50 -7.13
N ARG A 48 2.99 -4.52 -7.90
CA ARG A 48 3.87 -5.61 -8.32
C ARG A 48 5.06 -5.13 -9.15
N LYS A 49 4.87 -4.12 -10.00
CA LYS A 49 5.96 -3.52 -10.78
C LYS A 49 6.98 -2.84 -9.88
N ILE A 50 6.54 -2.11 -8.86
CA ILE A 50 7.42 -1.45 -7.87
C ILE A 50 8.13 -2.50 -7.02
N ALA A 51 7.43 -3.51 -6.52
CA ALA A 51 8.06 -4.60 -5.76
C ALA A 51 9.16 -5.30 -6.56
N LYS A 52 8.93 -5.55 -7.86
CA LYS A 52 9.91 -6.15 -8.76
C LYS A 52 11.20 -5.31 -8.93
N SER A 53 11.15 -3.98 -8.81
CA SER A 53 12.35 -3.13 -8.84
C SER A 53 13.12 -3.10 -7.51
N HIS A 54 12.62 -3.76 -6.47
CA HIS A 54 13.21 -3.77 -5.13
C HIS A 54 13.39 -5.19 -4.57
N ARG A 55 13.85 -6.14 -5.40
CA ARG A 55 14.04 -7.56 -5.02
C ARG A 55 15.10 -7.78 -3.93
N ASP A 56 16.10 -6.91 -3.84
CA ASP A 56 17.21 -7.06 -2.90
C ASP A 56 16.93 -6.41 -1.53
N VAL A 57 15.66 -6.45 -1.10
CA VAL A 57 15.20 -5.88 0.18
C VAL A 57 15.41 -6.85 1.31
N SER A 58 15.91 -6.35 2.44
CA SER A 58 15.98 -7.15 3.66
C SER A 58 14.62 -7.32 4.31
N VAL A 59 14.45 -8.41 5.06
CA VAL A 59 13.22 -8.67 5.83
C VAL A 59 12.91 -7.51 6.79
N ASP A 60 13.92 -6.94 7.45
CA ASP A 60 13.74 -5.79 8.35
C ASP A 60 13.15 -4.57 7.63
N GLN A 61 13.56 -4.34 6.39
CA GLN A 61 12.97 -3.27 5.57
C GLN A 61 11.51 -3.59 5.22
N CYS A 62 11.18 -4.83 4.83
CA CYS A 62 9.80 -5.27 4.63
C CYS A 62 8.94 -5.04 5.88
N LEU A 63 9.42 -5.45 7.06
CA LEU A 63 8.69 -5.27 8.32
C LEU A 63 8.44 -3.79 8.64
N ASN A 64 9.41 -2.92 8.36
CA ASN A 64 9.24 -1.47 8.51
C ASN A 64 8.12 -0.94 7.58
N ILE A 65 8.05 -1.38 6.32
CA ILE A 65 7.00 -0.95 5.38
C ILE A 65 5.64 -1.54 5.78
N LEU A 66 5.63 -2.78 6.27
CA LEU A 66 4.42 -3.48 6.71
C LEU A 66 3.73 -2.79 7.90
N SER A 67 4.47 -2.01 8.69
CA SER A 67 3.91 -1.17 9.75
C SER A 67 3.08 0.02 9.25
N SER A 68 3.00 0.22 7.93
CA SER A 68 2.25 1.34 7.33
C SER A 68 0.74 1.25 7.57
N ARG A 69 0.15 2.43 7.77
CA ARG A 69 -1.30 2.62 7.79
C ARG A 69 -1.98 2.44 6.44
N TYR A 70 -1.22 2.48 5.33
CA TYR A 70 -1.77 2.38 3.97
C TYR A 70 -1.74 0.94 3.46
N HIS A 71 -2.86 0.49 2.93
CA HIS A 71 -3.05 -0.88 2.45
C HIS A 71 -2.07 -1.25 1.34
N GLU A 72 -1.83 -0.35 0.38
CA GLU A 72 -0.93 -0.61 -0.75
C GLU A 72 0.54 -0.69 -0.33
N GLU A 73 0.94 0.06 0.70
CA GLU A 73 2.28 -0.04 1.28
C GLU A 73 2.46 -1.41 1.97
N ARG A 74 1.46 -1.86 2.75
CA ARG A 74 1.48 -3.19 3.39
C ARG A 74 1.51 -4.32 2.37
N LEU A 75 0.68 -4.24 1.33
CA LEU A 75 0.64 -5.23 0.26
C LEU A 75 1.99 -5.31 -0.46
N LEU A 76 2.62 -4.18 -0.74
CA LEU A 76 3.95 -4.15 -1.37
C LEU A 76 5.00 -4.88 -0.54
N ALA A 77 4.96 -4.77 0.79
CA ALA A 77 5.91 -5.45 1.67
C ALA A 77 5.80 -6.99 1.64
N LEU A 78 4.69 -7.54 1.12
CA LEU A 78 4.36 -8.97 1.15
C LEU A 78 4.44 -9.66 -0.22
N ILE A 79 4.77 -8.95 -1.31
CA ILE A 79 4.76 -9.49 -2.69
C ILE A 79 6.06 -9.23 -3.45
#